data_AF-A0A7Y3EZB3-F1
#
_entry.id   AF-A0A7Y3EZB3-F1
#
_cell.length_a   1.000
_cell.length_b   1.000
_cell.length_c   1.000
_cell.angle_alpha   90.00
_cell.angle_beta   90.00
_cell.angle_gamma   90.00
#
_symmetry.space_group_name_H-M   'P 1'
#
loop_
_entity.id
_entity.type
_entity.pdbx_description
1 polymer ?
#
loop_
_entity_poly.entity_id
_entity_poly.type
_entity_poly.pdbx_seq_one_letter_code
_entity_poly.pdbx_strand_id
1 'polypeptide(L)'
;QGQAPAAEYVCWDSGSGAATCNGPVPSGDSTPDSATGEQPFTVNATDNTGLESAATNNYYVVQQLSVDGPAGPLPIGTAAVITATATDLAGMDEFMTIDWGDGTVSTSTSSAPDMVVQNVDQFTAEHLYAEPGVYTVTVTVDYDGGAHVQTAVFEYVVIYDPQGGFVTGGGWFNSPSGAYTPNDDSDEDVTGKANFGFNSKYKKGQSIPSGSTTFRFAAGGLEFDATVYEWMIITGARARYKGEGTVEGMPGLYKFQVTALDADVAGSGISEDGFRIKIWQEGSGVIYDNGRGADDATGNGGTTPLGGGQIKVHKAK
;
A
#
# COMPACT_ATOMS: atom_id res chain seq x y z
N GLN A 1 11.45 -9.46 -8.45
CA GLN A 1 12.89 -9.29 -8.25
C GLN A 1 13.61 -10.10 -9.31
N GLY A 2 14.33 -9.47 -10.22
CA GLY A 2 15.15 -10.20 -11.19
C GLY A 2 16.42 -10.67 -10.50
N GLN A 3 16.75 -11.96 -10.59
CA GLN A 3 18.11 -12.40 -10.27
C GLN A 3 19.08 -11.69 -11.23
N ALA A 4 20.26 -11.33 -10.73
CA ALA A 4 21.35 -10.87 -11.59
C ALA A 4 21.56 -11.88 -12.73
N PRO A 5 21.66 -11.44 -13.99
CA PRO A 5 21.82 -12.35 -15.12
C PRO A 5 23.09 -13.19 -14.92
N ALA A 6 23.07 -14.42 -15.45
CA ALA A 6 24.26 -15.25 -15.47
C ALA A 6 25.25 -14.72 -16.51
N ALA A 7 26.54 -14.73 -16.20
CA ALA A 7 27.59 -14.41 -17.13
C ALA A 7 27.69 -15.49 -18.22
N GLU A 8 27.61 -15.10 -19.49
CA GLU A 8 27.76 -16.01 -20.63
C GLU A 8 28.84 -15.50 -21.58
N TYR A 9 29.92 -16.27 -21.73
CA TYR A 9 31.00 -15.92 -22.64
C TYR A 9 31.81 -17.14 -23.07
N VAL A 10 32.44 -17.03 -24.25
CA VAL A 10 33.36 -18.03 -24.80
C VAL A 10 34.47 -17.33 -25.58
N CYS A 11 35.67 -17.90 -25.55
CA CYS A 11 36.81 -17.40 -26.32
C CYS A 11 37.24 -18.46 -27.34
N TRP A 12 37.54 -18.02 -28.55
CA TRP A 12 37.98 -18.91 -29.63
C TRP A 12 39.17 -18.30 -30.36
N ASP A 13 40.16 -19.16 -30.66
CA ASP A 13 41.27 -18.86 -31.55
C ASP A 13 41.36 -19.93 -32.64
N SER A 14 41.58 -19.50 -33.88
CA SER A 14 41.67 -20.36 -35.06
C SER A 14 43.08 -20.92 -35.31
N GLY A 15 44.08 -20.43 -34.57
CA GLY A 15 45.48 -20.79 -34.71
C GLY A 15 45.98 -21.73 -33.62
N SER A 16 46.61 -21.16 -32.60
CA SER A 16 47.25 -21.89 -31.51
C SER A 16 46.27 -22.41 -30.45
N GLY A 17 45.02 -21.92 -30.46
CA GLY A 17 43.98 -22.23 -29.49
C GLY A 17 43.99 -21.25 -28.32
N ALA A 18 42.82 -21.05 -27.70
CA ALA A 18 42.67 -20.20 -26.53
C ALA A 18 43.29 -20.87 -25.30
N ALA A 19 44.29 -20.22 -24.69
CA ALA A 19 44.93 -20.65 -23.46
C ALA A 19 44.16 -20.16 -22.22
N THR A 20 43.58 -18.95 -22.27
CA THR A 20 42.78 -18.37 -21.19
C THR A 20 41.50 -17.75 -21.73
N CYS A 21 40.46 -17.71 -20.89
CA CYS A 21 39.19 -17.06 -21.18
C CYS A 21 38.55 -16.64 -19.85
N ASN A 22 38.84 -15.43 -19.41
CA ASN A 22 38.53 -14.99 -18.04
C ASN A 22 37.69 -13.72 -18.06
N GLY A 23 36.44 -13.81 -17.58
CA GLY A 23 35.63 -12.67 -17.18
C GLY A 23 35.83 -12.31 -15.70
N PRO A 24 35.14 -11.26 -15.21
CA PRO A 24 35.15 -10.90 -13.78
C PRO A 24 34.62 -12.01 -12.86
N VAL A 25 33.69 -12.83 -13.37
CA VAL A 25 33.21 -14.07 -12.75
C VAL A 25 33.20 -15.20 -13.79
N PRO A 26 33.25 -16.48 -13.38
CA PRO A 26 33.11 -17.62 -14.29
C PRO A 26 31.81 -17.57 -15.11
N SER A 27 31.84 -18.14 -16.32
CA SER A 27 30.60 -18.31 -17.10
C SER A 27 29.63 -19.26 -16.38
N GLY A 28 28.37 -18.84 -16.27
CA GLY A 28 27.31 -19.49 -15.51
C GLY A 28 27.06 -18.88 -14.13
N ASP A 29 28.01 -18.09 -13.61
CA ASP A 29 27.85 -17.40 -12.32
C ASP A 29 27.11 -16.07 -12.50
N SER A 30 26.45 -15.58 -11.45
CA SER A 30 25.77 -14.28 -11.47
C SER A 30 26.73 -13.12 -11.69
N THR A 31 26.34 -12.17 -12.53
CA THR A 31 27.10 -10.93 -12.71
C THR A 31 27.19 -10.12 -11.41
N PRO A 32 28.33 -9.47 -11.10
CA PRO A 32 28.47 -8.65 -9.90
C PRO A 32 27.45 -7.50 -9.83
N ASP A 33 26.85 -7.25 -8.67
CA ASP A 33 25.80 -6.25 -8.45
C ASP A 33 26.16 -5.20 -7.37
N SER A 34 27.45 -5.06 -7.06
CA SER A 34 27.94 -4.24 -5.95
C SER A 34 27.93 -2.73 -6.20
N ALA A 35 27.76 -2.30 -7.45
CA ALA A 35 27.67 -0.90 -7.85
C ALA A 35 26.51 -0.71 -8.83
N THR A 36 25.73 0.35 -8.62
CA THR A 36 24.59 0.69 -9.48
C THR A 36 25.05 1.46 -10.73
N GLY A 37 24.21 1.45 -11.76
CA GLY A 37 24.50 2.05 -13.06
C GLY A 37 25.03 1.05 -14.07
N GLU A 38 25.59 1.57 -15.16
CA GLU A 38 26.24 0.79 -16.21
C GLU A 38 27.54 0.16 -15.69
N GLN A 39 27.68 -1.15 -15.85
CA GLN A 39 28.83 -1.93 -15.42
C GLN A 39 29.47 -2.64 -16.63
N PRO A 40 30.80 -2.48 -16.84
CA PRO A 40 31.49 -3.18 -17.91
C PRO A 40 31.78 -4.63 -17.50
N PHE A 41 31.43 -5.56 -18.37
CA PHE A 41 31.82 -6.97 -18.29
C PHE A 41 32.87 -7.26 -19.36
N THR A 42 34.14 -7.27 -18.96
CA THR A 42 35.27 -7.50 -19.88
C THR A 42 35.81 -8.91 -19.77
N VAL A 43 35.79 -9.65 -20.87
CA VAL A 43 36.39 -10.98 -20.99
C VAL A 43 37.74 -10.85 -21.68
N ASN A 44 38.79 -11.31 -21.01
CA ASN A 44 40.15 -11.32 -21.53
C ASN A 44 40.53 -12.74 -21.97
N ALA A 45 41.18 -12.85 -23.13
CA ALA A 45 41.66 -14.09 -23.68
C ALA A 45 43.13 -13.97 -24.09
N THR A 46 43.89 -15.03 -23.82
CA THR A 46 45.26 -15.20 -24.31
C THR A 46 45.31 -16.51 -25.11
N ASP A 47 45.99 -16.51 -26.26
CA ASP A 47 46.25 -17.74 -27.02
C ASP A 47 47.49 -18.50 -26.49
N ASN A 48 47.78 -19.68 -27.02
CA ASN A 48 48.93 -20.48 -26.59
C ASN A 48 50.30 -19.90 -27.03
N THR A 49 50.32 -18.82 -27.82
CA THR A 49 51.53 -18.09 -28.22
C THR A 49 51.74 -16.79 -27.44
N GLY A 50 50.79 -16.41 -26.58
CA GLY A 50 50.84 -15.21 -25.75
C GLY A 50 50.18 -13.97 -26.39
N LEU A 51 49.42 -14.12 -27.48
CA LEU A 51 48.62 -13.05 -28.05
C LEU A 51 47.37 -12.80 -27.20
N GLU A 52 47.10 -11.54 -26.89
CA GLU A 52 45.98 -11.13 -26.04
C GLU A 52 44.86 -10.46 -26.87
N SER A 53 43.62 -10.70 -26.45
CA SER A 53 42.42 -10.02 -26.96
C SER A 53 41.43 -9.84 -25.83
N ALA A 54 40.55 -8.84 -25.96
CA ALA A 54 39.49 -8.59 -25.01
C ALA A 54 38.19 -8.20 -25.72
N ALA A 55 37.07 -8.57 -25.12
CA ALA A 55 35.73 -8.13 -25.51
C ALA A 55 35.00 -7.60 -24.28
N THR A 56 34.27 -6.50 -24.44
CA THR A 56 33.50 -5.88 -23.37
C THR A 56 32.05 -5.74 -23.79
N ASN A 57 31.14 -6.23 -22.94
CA ASN A 57 29.72 -5.93 -22.99
C ASN A 57 29.34 -5.20 -21.70
N ASN A 58 28.29 -4.37 -21.74
CA ASN A 58 27.81 -3.67 -20.56
C ASN A 58 26.53 -4.33 -20.04
N TYR A 59 26.37 -4.32 -18.73
CA TYR A 59 25.13 -4.69 -18.04
C TYR A 59 24.77 -3.58 -17.06
N TYR A 60 23.52 -3.55 -16.60
CA TYR A 60 23.03 -2.47 -15.75
C TYR A 60 22.55 -3.02 -14.43
N VAL A 61 22.96 -2.35 -13.35
CA VAL A 61 22.55 -2.66 -12.00
C VAL A 61 21.68 -1.51 -11.51
N VAL A 62 20.41 -1.80 -11.25
CA VAL A 62 19.44 -0.81 -10.78
C VAL A 62 19.06 -1.10 -9.33
N GLN A 63 18.90 -0.06 -8.53
CA GLN A 63 18.22 -0.15 -7.24
C GLN A 63 16.74 -0.44 -7.45
N GLN A 64 16.11 -1.00 -6.42
CA GLN A 64 14.68 -1.22 -6.41
C GLN A 64 13.96 0.14 -6.39
N LEU A 65 13.00 0.32 -7.31
CA LEU A 65 12.09 1.46 -7.30
C LEU A 65 11.40 1.57 -5.94
N SER A 66 11.55 2.73 -5.29
CA SER A 66 10.86 3.06 -4.05
C SER A 66 9.87 4.18 -4.28
N VAL A 67 8.78 4.18 -3.51
CA VAL A 67 7.69 5.15 -3.62
C VAL A 67 7.26 5.55 -2.22
N ASP A 68 7.31 6.84 -1.95
CA ASP A 68 6.81 7.48 -0.74
C ASP A 68 5.61 8.38 -1.09
N GLY A 69 4.73 8.57 -0.13
CA GLY A 69 3.50 9.34 -0.30
C GLY A 69 3.00 9.98 0.99
N PRO A 70 1.74 10.46 1.00
CA PRO A 70 1.16 11.12 2.17
C PRO A 70 1.18 10.20 3.40
N ALA A 71 1.67 10.71 4.54
CA ALA A 71 1.72 9.96 5.80
C ALA A 71 0.34 9.72 6.45
N GLY A 72 -0.71 10.36 5.92
CA GLY A 72 -2.08 10.22 6.40
C GLY A 72 -3.09 10.78 5.41
N PRO A 73 -4.38 10.70 5.75
CA PRO A 73 -5.44 11.11 4.84
C PRO A 73 -5.43 12.60 4.53
N LEU A 74 -5.81 12.93 3.30
CA LEU A 74 -5.90 14.28 2.80
C LEU A 74 -7.37 14.66 2.57
N PRO A 75 -7.78 15.89 2.91
CA PRO A 75 -9.10 16.36 2.55
C PRO A 75 -9.18 16.60 1.04
N ILE A 76 -10.34 16.33 0.44
CA ILE A 76 -10.65 16.64 -0.94
C ILE A 76 -10.30 18.09 -1.27
N GLY A 77 -9.73 18.33 -2.45
CA GLY A 77 -9.17 19.65 -2.81
C GLY A 77 -7.69 19.84 -2.44
N THR A 78 -7.09 18.90 -1.72
CA THR A 78 -5.64 18.89 -1.43
C THR A 78 -4.93 17.94 -2.39
N ALA A 79 -3.85 18.39 -3.02
CA ALA A 79 -3.04 17.53 -3.87
C ALA A 79 -2.30 16.46 -3.04
N ALA A 80 -2.38 15.21 -3.47
CA ALA A 80 -1.53 14.14 -2.99
C ALA A 80 -0.18 14.23 -3.68
N VAL A 81 0.90 14.17 -2.90
CA VAL A 81 2.27 14.24 -3.42
C VAL A 81 2.91 12.87 -3.30
N ILE A 82 3.40 12.34 -4.41
CA ILE A 82 4.16 11.09 -4.49
C ILE A 82 5.60 11.42 -4.84
N THR A 83 6.54 10.83 -4.12
CA THR A 83 7.96 10.90 -4.43
C THR A 83 8.43 9.49 -4.74
N ALA A 84 9.05 9.30 -5.89
CA ALA A 84 9.64 8.03 -6.26
C ALA A 84 11.14 8.19 -6.48
N THR A 85 11.88 7.14 -6.12
CA THR A 85 13.33 7.07 -6.29
C THR A 85 13.64 5.85 -7.14
N ALA A 86 14.35 6.06 -8.25
CA ALA A 86 14.78 5.01 -9.15
C ALA A 86 16.29 5.12 -9.39
N THR A 87 16.86 4.36 -10.32
CA THR A 87 18.27 4.50 -10.71
C THR A 87 18.34 5.19 -12.05
N ASP A 88 18.94 6.37 -12.11
CA ASP A 88 19.26 7.04 -13.37
C ASP A 88 20.38 6.27 -14.12
N LEU A 89 20.05 5.78 -15.31
CA LEU A 89 20.94 5.04 -16.19
C LEU A 89 21.33 5.92 -17.37
N ALA A 90 22.51 6.55 -17.25
CA ALA A 90 23.06 7.40 -18.30
C ALA A 90 23.05 6.73 -19.68
N GLY A 91 22.39 7.37 -20.65
CA GLY A 91 22.35 6.90 -22.04
C GLY A 91 21.23 5.90 -22.35
N MET A 92 20.36 5.57 -21.38
CA MET A 92 19.10 4.89 -21.65
C MET A 92 17.95 5.88 -21.85
N ASP A 93 16.96 5.46 -22.63
CA ASP A 93 15.65 6.10 -22.63
C ASP A 93 14.85 5.59 -21.43
N GLU A 94 14.42 6.52 -20.58
CA GLU A 94 13.72 6.22 -19.34
C GLU A 94 12.35 6.89 -19.33
N PHE A 95 11.30 6.11 -19.04
CA PHE A 95 9.93 6.59 -19.04
C PHE A 95 9.20 6.24 -17.75
N MET A 96 8.81 7.27 -17.01
CA MET A 96 8.10 7.14 -15.75
C MET A 96 6.61 7.34 -15.96
N THR A 97 5.82 6.48 -15.34
CA THR A 97 4.34 6.49 -15.35
C THR A 97 3.83 6.32 -13.93
N ILE A 98 2.79 7.09 -13.56
CA ILE A 98 2.09 6.97 -12.28
C ILE A 98 0.61 6.75 -12.58
N ASP A 99 0.10 5.57 -12.26
CA ASP A 99 -1.33 5.28 -12.21
C ASP A 99 -1.85 5.63 -10.80
N TRP A 100 -2.76 6.60 -10.73
CA TRP A 100 -3.28 7.13 -9.47
C TRP A 100 -4.38 6.27 -8.86
N GLY A 101 -4.82 5.22 -9.55
CA GLY A 101 -5.87 4.30 -9.09
C GLY A 101 -7.30 4.86 -9.22
N ASP A 102 -7.46 6.06 -9.78
CA ASP A 102 -8.76 6.69 -10.08
C ASP A 102 -9.08 6.71 -11.58
N GLY A 103 -8.29 5.99 -12.38
CA GLY A 103 -8.38 5.95 -13.84
C GLY A 103 -7.62 7.06 -14.56
N THR A 104 -6.93 7.94 -13.81
CA THR A 104 -6.00 8.92 -14.36
C THR A 104 -4.55 8.44 -14.26
N VAL A 105 -3.71 8.91 -15.18
CA VAL A 105 -2.31 8.53 -15.28
C VAL A 105 -1.48 9.77 -15.58
N SER A 106 -0.37 9.93 -14.85
CA SER A 106 0.67 10.93 -15.14
C SER A 106 1.87 10.25 -15.80
N THR A 107 2.54 10.96 -16.72
CA THR A 107 3.71 10.43 -17.43
C THR A 107 4.79 11.49 -17.55
N SER A 108 6.06 11.06 -17.57
CA SER A 108 7.26 11.91 -17.64
C SER A 108 7.47 12.71 -18.94
N THR A 109 6.43 12.89 -19.77
CA THR A 109 6.56 13.67 -21.01
C THR A 109 6.91 15.13 -20.74
N SER A 110 7.68 15.77 -21.63
CA SER A 110 8.13 17.17 -21.53
C SER A 110 7.02 18.24 -21.37
N SER A 111 5.75 17.84 -21.38
CA SER A 111 4.56 18.69 -21.22
C SER A 111 3.66 18.28 -20.06
N ALA A 112 4.07 17.37 -19.17
CA ALA A 112 3.28 16.98 -18.02
C ALA A 112 3.27 18.10 -16.96
N PRO A 113 2.12 18.75 -16.67
CA PRO A 113 2.07 19.87 -15.73
C PRO A 113 2.10 19.43 -14.26
N ASP A 114 1.89 18.15 -14.01
CA ASP A 114 1.64 17.51 -12.72
C ASP A 114 2.82 16.66 -12.22
N MET A 115 3.82 16.42 -13.07
CA MET A 115 5.01 15.66 -12.75
C MET A 115 6.27 16.53 -12.91
N VAL A 116 6.99 16.72 -11.82
CA VAL A 116 8.29 17.38 -11.81
C VAL A 116 9.37 16.32 -11.83
N VAL A 117 9.97 16.13 -13.00
CA VAL A 117 11.14 15.28 -13.20
C VAL A 117 12.37 16.18 -13.22
N GLN A 118 13.21 16.10 -12.19
CA GLN A 118 14.54 16.72 -12.24
C GLN A 118 15.55 15.76 -12.88
N ASN A 119 15.47 14.47 -12.51
CA ASN A 119 16.13 13.32 -13.11
C ASN A 119 15.39 12.04 -12.67
N VAL A 120 15.82 10.87 -13.14
CA VAL A 120 15.18 9.59 -12.80
C VAL A 120 15.50 9.14 -11.38
N ASP A 121 16.64 9.56 -10.83
CA ASP A 121 17.03 9.26 -9.45
C ASP A 121 15.97 9.72 -8.45
N GLN A 122 15.30 10.85 -8.70
CA GLN A 122 14.16 11.28 -7.90
C GLN A 122 13.18 12.12 -8.72
N PHE A 123 11.92 11.68 -8.73
CA PHE A 123 10.83 12.43 -9.34
C PHE A 123 9.64 12.56 -8.39
N THR A 124 8.94 13.69 -8.51
CA THR A 124 7.77 14.01 -7.70
C THR A 124 6.59 14.29 -8.61
N ALA A 125 5.41 13.83 -8.22
CA ALA A 125 4.17 14.19 -8.88
C ALA A 125 3.11 14.59 -7.87
N GLU A 126 2.27 15.54 -8.27
CA GLU A 126 1.11 15.99 -7.49
C GLU A 126 -0.17 15.61 -8.21
N HIS A 127 -1.15 15.08 -7.48
CA HIS A 127 -2.45 14.72 -8.06
C HIS A 127 -3.62 15.16 -7.21
N LEU A 128 -4.65 15.65 -7.87
CA LEU A 128 -5.89 16.08 -7.24
C LEU A 128 -7.01 15.07 -7.53
N TYR A 129 -7.33 14.25 -6.54
CA TYR A 129 -8.45 13.33 -6.62
C TYR A 129 -9.79 14.09 -6.62
N ALA A 130 -10.63 13.77 -7.60
CA ALA A 130 -11.93 14.41 -7.80
C ALA A 130 -13.02 13.93 -6.81
N GLU A 131 -12.84 12.73 -6.24
CA GLU A 131 -13.80 12.09 -5.35
C GLU A 131 -13.10 11.63 -4.06
N PRO A 132 -13.81 11.53 -2.93
CA PRO A 132 -13.27 10.86 -1.77
C PRO A 132 -13.09 9.37 -2.07
N GLY A 133 -11.95 8.81 -1.69
CA GLY A 133 -11.60 7.43 -1.99
C GLY A 133 -10.39 6.92 -1.21
N VAL A 134 -10.16 5.62 -1.31
CA VAL A 134 -8.89 4.99 -0.93
C VAL A 134 -8.29 4.46 -2.23
N TYR A 135 -7.10 4.93 -2.57
CA TYR A 135 -6.48 4.71 -3.86
C TYR A 135 -5.14 4.00 -3.68
N THR A 136 -4.93 2.97 -4.50
CA THR A 136 -3.63 2.32 -4.69
C THR A 136 -2.91 3.06 -5.81
N VAL A 137 -1.73 3.59 -5.54
CA VAL A 137 -0.90 4.27 -6.55
C VAL A 137 0.14 3.31 -7.07
N THR A 138 0.25 3.18 -8.39
CA THR A 138 1.27 2.33 -9.03
C THR A 138 2.23 3.21 -9.81
N VAL A 139 3.52 3.13 -9.45
CA VAL A 139 4.60 3.83 -10.16
C VAL A 139 5.35 2.81 -11.00
N THR A 140 5.62 3.17 -12.25
CA THR A 140 6.37 2.36 -13.20
C THR A 140 7.51 3.18 -13.77
N VAL A 141 8.70 2.58 -13.85
CA VAL A 141 9.85 3.09 -14.58
C VAL A 141 10.21 2.07 -15.65
N ASP A 142 10.14 2.50 -16.90
CA ASP A 142 10.49 1.73 -18.08
C ASP A 142 11.86 2.19 -18.59
N TYR A 143 12.84 1.28 -18.56
CA TYR A 143 14.17 1.45 -19.12
C TYR A 143 14.20 0.74 -20.47
N ASP A 144 14.43 1.51 -21.55
CA ASP A 144 14.57 1.01 -22.92
C ASP A 144 13.26 0.47 -23.56
N GLY A 145 12.18 1.25 -23.46
CA GLY A 145 10.97 1.06 -24.28
C GLY A 145 10.23 -0.27 -24.09
N GLY A 146 10.28 -0.81 -22.87
CA GLY A 146 9.57 -1.99 -22.41
C GLY A 146 10.48 -3.20 -22.18
N ALA A 147 11.77 -3.10 -22.51
CA ALA A 147 12.73 -4.18 -22.31
C ALA A 147 12.99 -4.45 -20.82
N HIS A 148 13.03 -3.40 -20.01
CA HIS A 148 13.32 -3.48 -18.59
C HIS A 148 12.39 -2.58 -17.80
N VAL A 149 11.44 -3.18 -17.06
CA VAL A 149 10.42 -2.43 -16.32
C VAL A 149 10.51 -2.71 -14.83
N GLN A 150 10.50 -1.64 -14.03
CA GLN A 150 10.28 -1.71 -12.59
C GLN A 150 8.92 -1.12 -12.24
N THR A 151 8.23 -1.78 -11.31
CA THR A 151 6.96 -1.30 -10.75
C THR A 151 7.04 -1.33 -9.24
N ALA A 152 6.51 -0.29 -8.62
CA ALA A 152 6.34 -0.17 -7.18
C ALA A 152 4.93 0.34 -6.89
N VAL A 153 4.39 -0.09 -5.77
CA VAL A 153 3.01 0.21 -5.37
C VAL A 153 3.05 0.94 -4.03
N PHE A 154 2.31 2.04 -3.94
CA PHE A 154 2.05 2.76 -2.70
C PHE A 154 0.59 2.54 -2.28
N GLU A 155 0.41 1.86 -1.15
CA GLU A 155 -0.89 1.59 -0.54
C GLU A 155 -0.95 2.23 0.85
N TYR A 156 -1.80 3.22 1.12
CA TYR A 156 -2.80 3.84 0.24
C TYR A 156 -2.77 5.36 0.36
N VAL A 157 -3.21 6.05 -0.69
CA VAL A 157 -3.65 7.44 -0.59
C VAL A 157 -5.11 7.46 -0.16
N VAL A 158 -5.41 8.13 0.96
CA VAL A 158 -6.77 8.25 1.49
C VAL A 158 -7.25 9.67 1.33
N ILE A 159 -8.33 9.86 0.57
CA ILE A 159 -8.97 11.16 0.33
C ILE A 159 -10.33 11.18 1.00
N TYR A 160 -10.55 12.14 1.90
CA TYR A 160 -11.82 12.29 2.60
C TYR A 160 -12.52 13.61 2.26
N ASP A 161 -13.86 13.61 2.33
CA ASP A 161 -14.65 14.83 2.23
C ASP A 161 -15.23 15.20 3.61
N PRO A 162 -14.74 16.28 4.25
CA PRO A 162 -15.31 16.80 5.50
C PRO A 162 -16.78 17.23 5.37
N GLN A 163 -17.26 17.42 4.14
CA GLN A 163 -18.64 17.75 3.82
C GLN A 163 -19.39 16.55 3.23
N GLY A 164 -18.79 15.36 3.14
CA GLY A 164 -19.35 14.21 2.41
C GLY A 164 -20.51 13.51 3.11
N GLY A 165 -20.76 13.85 4.38
CA GLY A 165 -21.86 13.30 5.17
C GLY A 165 -21.44 12.80 6.54
N PHE A 166 -22.18 11.82 7.05
CA PHE A 166 -21.90 11.17 8.32
C PHE A 166 -22.47 9.76 8.35
N VAL A 167 -21.99 8.95 9.29
CA VAL A 167 -22.48 7.58 9.47
C VAL A 167 -23.00 7.38 10.89
N THR A 168 -24.08 6.62 11.00
CA THR A 168 -24.64 6.16 12.28
C THR A 168 -24.86 4.67 12.20
N GLY A 169 -24.72 3.98 13.32
CA GLY A 169 -25.08 2.58 13.36
C GLY A 169 -25.20 2.08 14.78
N GLY A 170 -25.91 0.98 14.95
CA GLY A 170 -26.03 0.31 16.22
C GLY A 170 -26.68 -1.03 16.05
N GLY A 171 -26.23 -2.00 16.84
CA GLY A 171 -26.68 -3.36 16.69
C GLY A 171 -25.75 -4.36 17.33
N TRP A 172 -25.80 -5.57 16.80
CA TRP A 172 -24.98 -6.66 17.24
C TRP A 172 -24.64 -7.60 16.08
N PHE A 173 -23.55 -8.34 16.24
CA PHE A 173 -23.15 -9.45 15.38
C PHE A 173 -22.59 -10.57 16.25
N ASN A 174 -22.44 -11.76 15.67
CA ASN A 174 -21.72 -12.85 16.34
C ASN A 174 -20.22 -12.70 16.04
N SER A 175 -19.43 -12.39 17.06
CA SER A 175 -17.97 -12.33 16.95
C SER A 175 -17.43 -13.68 16.52
N PRO A 176 -16.63 -13.74 15.44
CA PRO A 176 -16.08 -14.99 14.93
C PRO A 176 -14.95 -15.52 15.82
N SER A 177 -14.60 -16.79 15.59
CA SER A 177 -13.38 -17.43 16.14
C SER A 177 -12.14 -16.63 15.76
N GLY A 178 -11.14 -16.55 16.63
CA GLY A 178 -9.90 -15.83 16.38
C GLY A 178 -10.03 -14.31 16.34
N ALA A 179 -11.21 -13.73 16.59
CA ALA A 179 -11.37 -12.28 16.55
C ALA A 179 -10.67 -11.60 17.73
N TYR A 180 -10.71 -12.20 18.93
CA TYR A 180 -10.22 -11.62 20.17
C TYR A 180 -8.96 -12.33 20.65
N THR A 181 -7.82 -11.62 20.65
CA THR A 181 -6.50 -12.12 21.03
C THR A 181 -5.79 -11.09 21.91
N PRO A 182 -6.25 -10.89 23.15
CA PRO A 182 -5.74 -9.84 24.02
C PRO A 182 -4.25 -9.98 24.36
N ASN A 183 -3.68 -11.18 24.27
CA ASN A 183 -2.26 -11.43 24.48
C ASN A 183 -1.54 -11.70 23.16
N ASP A 184 -1.99 -12.72 22.41
CA ASP A 184 -1.44 -13.12 21.11
C ASP A 184 -2.33 -14.13 20.37
N ASP A 185 -1.89 -14.56 19.20
CA ASP A 185 -2.62 -15.52 18.34
C ASP A 185 -2.74 -16.95 18.95
N SER A 186 -2.26 -17.20 20.17
CA SER A 186 -2.42 -18.48 20.89
C SER A 186 -3.54 -18.48 21.92
N ASP A 187 -4.20 -17.34 22.14
CA ASP A 187 -5.36 -17.22 23.02
C ASP A 187 -6.50 -18.17 22.58
N GLU A 188 -7.28 -18.67 23.55
CA GLU A 188 -8.43 -19.52 23.24
C GLU A 188 -9.47 -18.74 22.45
N ASP A 189 -9.97 -19.37 21.37
CA ASP A 189 -10.99 -18.79 20.53
C ASP A 189 -12.32 -18.60 21.28
N VAL A 190 -12.61 -17.35 21.64
CA VAL A 190 -13.90 -16.97 22.21
C VAL A 190 -14.82 -16.44 21.11
N THR A 191 -16.02 -17.01 21.03
CA THR A 191 -17.09 -16.56 20.13
C THR A 191 -18.31 -16.10 20.91
N GLY A 192 -19.17 -15.30 20.30
CA GLY A 192 -20.43 -14.90 20.92
C GLY A 192 -20.94 -13.55 20.47
N LYS A 193 -22.06 -13.13 21.05
CA LYS A 193 -22.71 -11.86 20.69
C LYS A 193 -21.84 -10.66 21.10
N ALA A 194 -21.49 -9.83 20.13
CA ALA A 194 -20.86 -8.53 20.32
C ALA A 194 -21.83 -7.41 19.95
N ASN A 195 -21.89 -6.36 20.76
CA ASN A 195 -22.76 -5.21 20.54
C ASN A 195 -21.92 -3.98 20.21
N PHE A 196 -22.44 -3.13 19.33
CA PHE A 196 -21.79 -1.87 18.97
C PHE A 196 -22.81 -0.75 18.86
N GLY A 197 -22.33 0.48 19.02
CA GLY A 197 -23.09 1.68 18.74
C GLY A 197 -22.15 2.78 18.30
N PHE A 198 -22.52 3.51 17.25
CA PHE A 198 -21.73 4.66 16.84
C PHE A 198 -22.52 5.76 16.12
N ASN A 199 -21.96 6.95 16.20
CA ASN A 199 -22.15 8.01 15.22
C ASN A 199 -20.78 8.64 14.95
N SER A 200 -20.49 8.99 13.71
CA SER A 200 -19.26 9.70 13.34
C SER A 200 -19.58 10.74 12.27
N LYS A 201 -19.19 11.99 12.54
CA LYS A 201 -19.51 13.16 11.71
C LYS A 201 -18.43 14.22 11.75
N TYR A 202 -18.06 14.74 10.58
CA TYR A 202 -17.41 16.04 10.48
C TYR A 202 -18.41 17.15 10.80
N LYS A 203 -18.15 17.89 11.87
CA LYS A 203 -18.91 19.11 12.16
C LYS A 203 -18.52 20.20 11.15
N LYS A 204 -19.43 21.12 10.85
CA LYS A 204 -19.19 22.19 9.87
C LYS A 204 -17.89 22.94 10.19
N GLY A 205 -16.99 23.01 9.21
CA GLY A 205 -15.69 23.67 9.33
C GLY A 205 -14.65 22.91 10.17
N GLN A 206 -14.90 21.64 10.52
CA GLN A 206 -13.92 20.78 11.19
C GLN A 206 -13.32 19.79 10.20
N SER A 207 -12.01 19.55 10.33
CA SER A 207 -11.25 18.56 9.56
C SER A 207 -11.06 17.24 10.30
N ILE A 208 -11.55 17.15 11.54
CA ILE A 208 -11.52 15.95 12.38
C ILE A 208 -12.98 15.58 12.71
N PRO A 209 -13.39 14.31 12.57
CA PRO A 209 -14.74 13.92 12.91
C PRO A 209 -14.95 13.92 14.42
N SER A 210 -16.21 13.88 14.83
CA SER A 210 -16.58 13.69 16.23
C SER A 210 -17.82 12.81 16.31
N GLY A 211 -18.00 12.18 17.46
CA GLY A 211 -19.17 11.38 17.72
C GLY A 211 -19.01 10.48 18.93
N SER A 212 -19.57 9.29 18.85
CA SER A 212 -19.46 8.25 19.86
C SER A 212 -19.28 6.92 19.16
N THR A 213 -18.39 6.06 19.69
CA THR A 213 -18.20 4.69 19.22
C THR A 213 -17.98 3.83 20.44
N THR A 214 -18.85 2.85 20.63
CA THR A 214 -18.78 1.89 21.73
C THR A 214 -18.81 0.48 21.17
N PHE A 215 -18.02 -0.40 21.77
CA PHE A 215 -17.99 -1.82 21.43
C PHE A 215 -17.96 -2.67 22.70
N ARG A 216 -18.79 -3.71 22.74
CA ARG A 216 -18.99 -4.57 23.91
C ARG A 216 -19.04 -6.03 23.49
N PHE A 217 -18.02 -6.81 23.85
CA PHE A 217 -17.96 -8.24 23.62
C PHE A 217 -17.90 -8.96 24.97
N ALA A 218 -19.08 -9.23 25.52
CA ALA A 218 -19.23 -9.77 26.88
C ALA A 218 -18.58 -11.16 27.05
N ALA A 219 -18.59 -12.01 26.02
CA ALA A 219 -17.98 -13.34 26.10
C ALA A 219 -16.46 -13.26 26.32
N GLY A 220 -15.79 -12.25 25.76
CA GLY A 220 -14.36 -11.98 25.97
C GLY A 220 -14.06 -10.95 27.06
N GLY A 221 -15.08 -10.40 27.74
CA GLY A 221 -14.91 -9.32 28.72
C GLY A 221 -14.32 -8.02 28.14
N LEU A 222 -14.48 -7.78 26.83
CA LEU A 222 -13.91 -6.62 26.15
C LEU A 222 -14.94 -5.48 26.09
N GLU A 223 -14.62 -4.35 26.71
CA GLU A 223 -15.40 -3.12 26.65
C GLU A 223 -14.54 -1.96 26.16
N PHE A 224 -14.88 -1.40 24.99
CA PHE A 224 -14.12 -0.32 24.35
C PHE A 224 -14.98 0.93 24.12
N ASP A 225 -14.43 2.10 24.44
CA ASP A 225 -15.02 3.41 24.16
C ASP A 225 -14.05 4.33 23.46
N ALA A 226 -14.46 4.88 22.31
CA ALA A 226 -13.67 5.88 21.59
C ALA A 226 -13.65 7.21 22.35
N THR A 227 -12.47 7.83 22.39
CA THR A 227 -12.23 9.13 23.03
C THR A 227 -11.81 10.19 22.02
N VAL A 228 -11.07 9.80 20.98
CA VAL A 228 -10.56 10.69 19.93
C VAL A 228 -10.84 10.07 18.57
N TYR A 229 -11.18 10.91 17.60
CA TYR A 229 -11.28 10.53 16.20
C TYR A 229 -10.16 11.21 15.43
N GLU A 230 -9.66 10.55 14.40
CA GLU A 230 -8.61 11.11 13.54
C GLU A 230 -9.20 11.51 12.19
N TRP A 231 -9.89 10.60 11.52
CA TRP A 231 -10.51 10.83 10.22
C TRP A 231 -11.67 9.86 9.97
N MET A 232 -12.49 10.20 8.99
CA MET A 232 -13.57 9.40 8.44
C MET A 232 -13.60 9.60 6.92
N ILE A 233 -13.88 8.53 6.19
CA ILE A 233 -14.14 8.57 4.76
C ILE A 233 -15.47 7.85 4.51
N ILE A 234 -16.28 8.42 3.61
CA ILE A 234 -17.51 7.78 3.12
C ILE A 234 -17.36 7.63 1.60
N THR A 235 -17.42 6.38 1.13
CA THR A 235 -17.33 6.02 -0.28
C THR A 235 -18.54 5.15 -0.64
N GLY A 236 -19.53 5.74 -1.31
CA GLY A 236 -20.80 5.07 -1.60
C GLY A 236 -21.51 4.61 -0.33
N ALA A 237 -21.57 3.29 -0.15
CA ALA A 237 -22.22 2.63 0.99
C ALA A 237 -21.28 2.32 2.17
N ARG A 238 -19.97 2.58 2.01
CA ARG A 238 -18.95 2.27 3.00
C ARG A 238 -18.53 3.52 3.74
N ALA A 239 -18.58 3.47 5.06
CA ALA A 239 -17.90 4.43 5.93
C ALA A 239 -16.72 3.75 6.62
N ARG A 240 -15.55 4.39 6.58
CA ARG A 240 -14.36 3.99 7.35
C ARG A 240 -13.93 5.14 8.23
N TYR A 241 -13.58 4.86 9.47
CA TYR A 241 -13.06 5.89 10.36
C TYR A 241 -12.17 5.27 11.43
N LYS A 242 -11.24 6.06 11.95
CA LYS A 242 -10.30 5.60 12.97
C LYS A 242 -10.06 6.65 14.04
N GLY A 243 -9.46 6.22 15.14
CA GLY A 243 -9.04 7.09 16.21
C GLY A 243 -8.48 6.32 17.39
N GLU A 244 -8.67 6.86 18.58
CA GLU A 244 -8.22 6.29 19.84
C GLU A 244 -9.38 6.15 20.82
N GLY A 245 -9.21 5.23 21.77
CA GLY A 245 -10.16 4.99 22.85
C GLY A 245 -9.53 4.24 24.02
N THR A 246 -10.37 3.88 24.97
CA THR A 246 -9.99 3.15 26.18
C THR A 246 -10.64 1.78 26.19
N VAL A 247 -9.94 0.80 26.77
CA VAL A 247 -10.49 -0.54 27.06
C VAL A 247 -10.65 -0.68 28.57
N GLU A 248 -11.84 -1.06 29.04
CA GLU A 248 -12.08 -1.24 30.48
C GLU A 248 -11.17 -2.34 31.05
N GLY A 249 -10.54 -2.04 32.19
CA GLY A 249 -9.62 -2.97 32.85
C GLY A 249 -8.22 -3.06 32.22
N MET A 250 -7.96 -2.40 31.08
CA MET A 250 -6.64 -2.38 30.45
C MET A 250 -6.05 -0.96 30.40
N PRO A 251 -4.79 -0.76 30.82
CA PRO A 251 -4.19 0.57 30.87
C PRO A 251 -3.78 1.08 29.48
N GLY A 252 -3.87 2.40 29.30
CA GLY A 252 -3.39 3.10 28.11
C GLY A 252 -4.48 3.40 27.09
N LEU A 253 -4.05 3.96 25.95
CA LEU A 253 -4.90 4.23 24.80
C LEU A 253 -4.77 3.12 23.78
N TYR A 254 -5.89 2.80 23.17
CA TYR A 254 -6.01 1.83 22.10
C TYR A 254 -6.43 2.54 20.84
N LYS A 255 -5.75 2.25 19.74
CA LYS A 255 -6.19 2.64 18.41
C LYS A 255 -7.38 1.78 18.01
N PHE A 256 -8.30 2.36 17.25
CA PHE A 256 -9.39 1.62 16.64
C PHE A 256 -9.61 2.05 15.20
N GLN A 257 -10.12 1.13 14.38
CA GLN A 257 -10.61 1.38 13.03
C GLN A 257 -11.95 0.68 12.87
N VAL A 258 -12.92 1.39 12.32
CA VAL A 258 -14.24 0.86 11.98
C VAL A 258 -14.44 0.90 10.48
N THR A 259 -15.01 -0.18 9.96
CA THR A 259 -15.62 -0.24 8.62
C THR A 259 -17.09 -0.59 8.78
N ALA A 260 -17.95 0.29 8.26
CA ALA A 260 -19.39 0.15 8.32
C ALA A 260 -19.96 0.14 6.90
N LEU A 261 -20.80 -0.84 6.59
CA LEU A 261 -21.51 -0.99 5.33
C LEU A 261 -23.01 -0.79 5.54
N ASP A 262 -23.58 0.10 4.73
CA ASP A 262 -25.03 0.36 4.65
C ASP A 262 -25.60 -0.30 3.40
N ALA A 263 -26.39 -1.37 3.59
CA ALA A 263 -27.02 -2.10 2.49
C ALA A 263 -28.18 -1.33 1.83
N ASP A 264 -28.76 -0.34 2.51
CA ASP A 264 -29.89 0.45 2.00
C ASP A 264 -29.44 1.49 0.95
N VAL A 265 -28.14 1.71 0.78
CA VAL A 265 -27.62 2.58 -0.27
C VAL A 265 -27.84 1.93 -1.64
N ALA A 266 -28.76 2.51 -2.42
CA ALA A 266 -29.11 2.03 -3.75
C ALA A 266 -27.88 1.91 -4.67
N GLY A 267 -27.78 0.77 -5.38
CA GLY A 267 -26.69 0.49 -6.31
C GLY A 267 -25.37 0.08 -5.65
N SER A 268 -25.34 -0.11 -4.33
CA SER A 268 -24.13 -0.53 -3.60
C SER A 268 -23.69 -1.96 -3.91
N GLY A 269 -24.62 -2.83 -4.31
CA GLY A 269 -24.37 -4.27 -4.45
C GLY A 269 -24.20 -5.00 -3.11
N ILE A 270 -24.46 -4.33 -1.99
CA ILE A 270 -24.37 -4.88 -0.63
C ILE A 270 -25.74 -5.43 -0.24
N SER A 271 -25.79 -6.68 0.23
CA SER A 271 -27.06 -7.36 0.55
C SER A 271 -27.54 -7.17 1.98
N GLU A 272 -26.63 -6.85 2.91
CA GLU A 272 -26.92 -6.67 4.32
C GLU A 272 -25.89 -5.75 4.98
N ASP A 273 -26.31 -5.06 6.05
CA ASP A 273 -25.42 -4.21 6.81
C ASP A 273 -24.26 -5.02 7.40
N GLY A 274 -23.06 -4.43 7.34
CA GLY A 274 -21.84 -5.08 7.78
C GLY A 274 -21.05 -4.17 8.71
N PHE A 275 -20.50 -4.74 9.78
CA PHE A 275 -19.63 -4.02 10.70
C PHE A 275 -18.30 -4.75 10.89
N ARG A 276 -17.21 -3.99 10.83
CA ARG A 276 -15.87 -4.40 11.29
C ARG A 276 -15.38 -3.39 12.30
N ILE A 277 -14.79 -3.86 13.39
CA ILE A 277 -13.95 -3.06 14.27
C ILE A 277 -12.64 -3.80 14.52
N LYS A 278 -11.55 -3.07 14.32
CA LYS A 278 -10.20 -3.48 14.68
C LYS A 278 -9.72 -2.60 15.84
N ILE A 279 -9.23 -3.20 16.92
CA ILE A 279 -8.73 -2.52 18.12
C ILE A 279 -7.34 -3.05 18.41
N TRP A 280 -6.38 -2.14 18.61
CA TRP A 280 -4.99 -2.49 18.86
C TRP A 280 -4.31 -1.46 19.76
N GLN A 281 -3.21 -1.86 20.38
CA GLN A 281 -2.33 -0.94 21.09
C GLN A 281 -0.99 -0.86 20.36
N GLU A 282 -0.49 0.35 20.16
CA GLU A 282 0.81 0.55 19.53
C GLU A 282 1.91 -0.16 20.34
N GLY A 283 2.76 -0.93 19.64
CA GLY A 283 3.80 -1.75 20.25
C GLY A 283 3.33 -3.11 20.81
N SER A 284 2.05 -3.26 21.19
CA SER A 284 1.49 -4.52 21.72
C SER A 284 0.73 -5.34 20.68
N GLY A 285 0.28 -4.72 19.59
CA GLY A 285 -0.43 -5.41 18.52
C GLY A 285 -1.97 -5.39 18.66
N VAL A 286 -2.62 -6.20 17.82
CA VAL A 286 -4.08 -6.24 17.66
C VAL A 286 -4.72 -7.12 18.72
N ILE A 287 -5.66 -6.56 19.48
CA ILE A 287 -6.39 -7.31 20.52
C ILE A 287 -7.76 -7.79 20.02
N TYR A 288 -8.36 -7.09 19.06
CA TYR A 288 -9.65 -7.48 18.47
C TYR A 288 -9.70 -7.10 17.00
N ASP A 289 -10.12 -8.03 16.13
CA ASP A 289 -10.48 -7.76 14.73
C ASP A 289 -11.46 -8.82 14.24
N ASN A 290 -12.73 -8.46 14.07
CA ASN A 290 -13.74 -9.39 13.54
C ASN A 290 -13.65 -9.61 12.02
N GLY A 291 -12.72 -8.95 11.34
CA GLY A 291 -12.36 -9.19 9.94
C GLY A 291 -10.89 -9.59 9.78
N ARG A 292 -10.29 -10.24 10.80
CA ARG A 292 -8.86 -10.58 10.81
C ARG A 292 -8.42 -11.26 9.51
N GLY A 293 -7.32 -10.79 8.94
CA GLY A 293 -6.73 -11.30 7.70
C GLY A 293 -7.44 -10.87 6.41
N ALA A 294 -8.60 -10.20 6.50
CA ALA A 294 -9.28 -9.65 5.34
C ALA A 294 -8.79 -8.24 5.01
N ASP A 295 -8.71 -7.96 3.72
CA ASP A 295 -8.49 -6.62 3.19
C ASP A 295 -9.69 -5.72 3.49
N ASP A 296 -9.42 -4.52 4.01
CA ASP A 296 -10.41 -3.50 4.36
C ASP A 296 -10.64 -2.48 3.23
N ALA A 297 -9.81 -2.51 2.18
CA ALA A 297 -9.95 -1.62 1.03
C ALA A 297 -11.03 -2.08 0.04
N THR A 298 -11.17 -3.40 -0.16
CA THR A 298 -11.96 -3.99 -1.23
C THR A 298 -13.15 -4.82 -0.75
N GLY A 299 -13.95 -5.35 -1.68
CA GLY A 299 -15.01 -6.33 -1.38
C GLY A 299 -16.04 -5.82 -0.37
N ASN A 300 -16.28 -6.58 0.71
CA ASN A 300 -17.07 -6.15 1.87
C ASN A 300 -16.21 -5.54 3.00
N GLY A 301 -14.91 -5.30 2.80
CA GLY A 301 -14.00 -4.76 3.82
C GLY A 301 -13.74 -5.71 5.00
N GLY A 302 -14.06 -7.01 4.86
CA GLY A 302 -13.98 -7.97 5.95
C GLY A 302 -15.01 -7.75 7.05
N THR A 303 -16.12 -7.05 6.76
CA THR A 303 -17.18 -6.86 7.75
C THR A 303 -17.91 -8.15 8.09
N THR A 304 -18.33 -8.28 9.36
CA THR A 304 -19.29 -9.30 9.76
C THR A 304 -20.72 -8.78 9.55
N PRO A 305 -21.63 -9.57 8.95
CA PRO A 305 -23.05 -9.23 8.88
C PRO A 305 -23.68 -8.97 10.25
N LEU A 306 -24.63 -8.04 10.30
CA LEU A 306 -25.38 -7.78 11.54
C LEU A 306 -26.36 -8.93 11.85
N GLY A 307 -26.38 -9.36 13.11
CA GLY A 307 -27.46 -10.22 13.63
C GLY A 307 -28.72 -9.44 13.99
N GLY A 308 -28.59 -8.11 14.16
CA GLY A 308 -29.70 -7.19 14.30
C GLY A 308 -29.24 -5.77 14.58
N GLY A 309 -30.09 -4.78 14.28
CA GLY A 309 -29.73 -3.37 14.29
C GLY A 309 -29.72 -2.79 12.87
N GLN A 310 -29.05 -1.67 12.69
CA GLN A 310 -28.92 -1.01 11.39
C GLN A 310 -27.68 -0.12 11.33
N ILE A 311 -27.16 0.06 10.12
CA ILE A 311 -26.15 1.06 9.76
C ILE A 311 -26.78 2.00 8.73
N LYS A 312 -26.43 3.28 8.81
CA LYS A 312 -26.92 4.28 7.88
C LYS A 312 -25.84 5.29 7.53
N VAL A 313 -25.56 5.38 6.24
CA VAL A 313 -24.75 6.42 5.61
C VAL A 313 -25.67 7.56 5.21
N HIS A 314 -25.41 8.74 5.77
CA HIS A 314 -26.16 9.95 5.49
C HIS A 314 -25.33 10.84 4.58
N LYS A 315 -25.76 11.01 3.33
CA LYS A 315 -25.17 11.99 2.42
C LYS A 315 -25.39 13.40 2.96
N ALA A 316 -24.44 14.29 2.71
CA ALA A 316 -24.68 15.70 2.96
C ALA A 316 -25.81 16.24 2.09
N LYS A 317 -26.49 17.27 2.62
CA LYS A 317 -27.56 17.99 1.95
C LYS A 317 -26.99 19.17 1.17
#